data_AF-A0A511T499-F1
#
_entry.id   AF-A0A511T499-F1
#
_cell.length_a   1.000
_cell.length_b   1.000
_cell.length_c   1.000
_cell.angle_alpha   90.00
_cell.angle_beta   90.00
_cell.angle_gamma   90.00
#
_symmetry.space_group_name_H-M   'P 1'
#
loop_
_entity.id
_entity.type
_entity.pdbx_description
1 polymer ?
#
loop_
_entity_poly.entity_id
_entity_poly.type
_entity_poly.pdbx_seq_one_letter_code
_entity_poly.pdbx_strand_id
1 'polypeptide(L)'
;MSPTDIKTVAKTATSFINDYLIKHGYFTPAEEVDADEPGSLRFSFYRTMPDQTSPGTLVYTFVYGSKYSEKSPELQQWVQQIMTALKDAHPEVSQFKSTIELDPAAD
;
A
#
# COMPACT_ATOMS: atom_id res chain seq x y z
N MET A 1 13.80 -25.32 3.21
CA MET A 1 13.32 -24.11 2.53
C MET A 1 14.17 -22.95 2.99
N SER A 2 14.85 -22.25 2.10
CA SER A 2 15.58 -21.04 2.46
C SER A 2 14.58 -20.00 2.95
N PRO A 3 14.89 -19.22 4.01
CA PRO A 3 14.01 -18.13 4.43
C PRO A 3 13.80 -17.19 3.24
N THR A 4 12.55 -16.91 2.89
CA THR A 4 12.23 -15.95 1.83
C THR A 4 12.81 -14.61 2.24
N ASP A 5 13.66 -14.02 1.40
CA ASP A 5 14.30 -12.75 1.73
C ASP A 5 13.24 -11.63 1.82
N ILE A 6 13.26 -10.87 2.92
CA ILE A 6 12.26 -9.84 3.20
C ILE A 6 12.19 -8.77 2.10
N LYS A 7 13.29 -8.49 1.37
CA LYS A 7 13.28 -7.55 0.25
C LYS A 7 12.56 -8.14 -0.97
N THR A 8 12.67 -9.46 -1.16
CA THR A 8 11.93 -10.17 -2.21
C THR A 8 10.43 -10.16 -1.90
N VAL A 9 10.06 -10.40 -0.64
CA VAL A 9 8.65 -10.29 -0.19
C VAL A 9 8.12 -8.87 -0.34
N ALA A 10 8.90 -7.85 0.04
CA ALA A 10 8.54 -6.45 -0.16
C ALA A 10 8.28 -6.11 -1.65
N LYS A 11 9.14 -6.57 -2.57
CA LYS A 11 8.95 -6.36 -4.01
C LYS A 11 7.70 -7.06 -4.56
N THR A 12 7.45 -8.28 -4.09
CA THR A 12 6.28 -9.07 -4.47
C THR A 12 5.01 -8.38 -4.01
N ALA A 13 4.97 -7.97 -2.74
CA ALA A 13 3.86 -7.21 -2.18
C ALA A 13 3.64 -5.89 -2.91
N THR A 14 4.71 -5.15 -3.23
CA THR A 14 4.60 -3.90 -3.99
C THR A 14 3.94 -4.11 -5.34
N SER A 15 4.38 -5.13 -6.08
CA SER A 15 3.83 -5.43 -7.42
C SER A 15 2.38 -5.88 -7.34
N PHE A 16 2.04 -6.74 -6.38
CA PHE A 16 0.68 -7.23 -6.17
C PHE A 16 -0.28 -6.09 -5.80
N ILE A 17 0.08 -5.25 -4.82
CA ILE A 17 -0.79 -4.17 -4.34
C ILE A 17 -1.05 -3.16 -5.46
N ASN A 18 -0.02 -2.81 -6.24
CA ASN A 18 -0.17 -1.88 -7.35
C ASN A 18 -1.14 -2.44 -8.42
N ASP A 19 -0.96 -3.70 -8.82
CA ASP A 19 -1.86 -4.37 -9.76
C ASP A 19 -3.30 -4.50 -9.22
N TYR A 20 -3.45 -4.80 -7.92
CA TYR A 20 -4.75 -4.86 -7.26
C TYR A 20 -5.47 -3.51 -7.28
N LEU A 21 -4.78 -2.42 -6.94
CA LEU A 21 -5.36 -1.07 -6.96
C LEU A 21 -5.82 -0.65 -8.35
N ILE A 22 -5.04 -0.97 -9.38
CA ILE A 22 -5.38 -0.71 -10.79
C ILE A 22 -6.62 -1.51 -11.19
N LYS A 23 -6.65 -2.82 -10.92
CA LYS A 23 -7.76 -3.72 -11.27
C LYS A 23 -9.08 -3.34 -10.60
N HIS A 24 -9.02 -2.79 -9.40
CA HIS A 24 -10.20 -2.42 -8.62
C HIS A 24 -10.58 -0.94 -8.74
N GLY A 25 -9.85 -0.14 -9.54
CA GLY A 25 -10.19 1.27 -9.82
C GLY A 25 -10.02 2.22 -8.62
N TYR A 26 -9.25 1.80 -7.63
CA TYR A 26 -8.89 2.61 -6.46
C TYR A 26 -7.73 3.57 -6.77
N PHE A 27 -6.87 3.17 -7.71
CA PHE A 27 -5.71 3.93 -8.17
C PHE A 27 -6.10 5.15 -9.00
N THR A 28 -5.52 6.32 -8.68
CA THR A 28 -5.48 7.44 -9.64
C THR A 28 -4.15 7.37 -10.39
N PRO A 29 -4.15 7.17 -11.71
CA PRO A 29 -2.92 7.18 -12.50
C PRO A 29 -2.23 8.54 -12.41
N ALA A 30 -0.90 8.54 -12.44
CA ALA A 30 -0.10 9.75 -12.27
C ALA A 30 -0.44 10.86 -13.28
N GLU A 31 -0.93 10.47 -14.47
CA GLU A 31 -1.37 11.39 -15.53
C GLU A 31 -2.73 12.06 -15.24
N GLU A 32 -3.53 11.49 -14.33
CA GLU A 32 -4.81 12.05 -13.87
C GLU A 32 -4.71 12.74 -12.50
N VAL A 33 -3.51 12.78 -11.92
CA VAL A 33 -3.24 13.60 -10.75
C VAL A 33 -3.08 15.04 -11.22
N ASP A 34 -4.15 15.81 -11.11
CA ASP A 34 -4.08 17.24 -11.37
C ASP A 34 -3.21 17.90 -10.29
N ALA A 35 -2.06 18.44 -10.71
CA ALA A 35 -1.08 19.02 -9.81
C ALA A 35 -1.55 20.36 -9.21
N ASP A 36 -2.58 20.98 -9.78
CA ASP A 36 -3.16 22.25 -9.31
C ASP A 36 -4.37 22.01 -8.36
N GLU A 37 -4.93 20.79 -8.34
CA GLU A 37 -6.01 20.38 -7.44
C GLU A 37 -5.54 19.31 -6.43
N PRO A 38 -4.95 19.72 -5.29
CA PRO A 38 -4.57 18.80 -4.22
C PRO A 38 -5.82 18.08 -3.70
N GLY A 39 -6.00 16.82 -4.11
CA GLY A 39 -7.24 16.06 -3.86
C GLY A 39 -7.72 15.13 -4.95
N SER A 40 -7.18 15.27 -6.17
CA SER A 40 -7.52 14.41 -7.31
C SER A 40 -7.08 12.95 -7.13
N LEU A 41 -6.13 12.70 -6.23
CA LEU A 41 -5.74 11.35 -5.81
C LEU A 41 -6.86 10.66 -5.02
N ARG A 42 -7.35 9.52 -5.50
CA ARG A 42 -8.29 8.67 -4.78
C ARG A 42 -7.54 7.94 -3.67
N PHE A 43 -6.83 6.89 -4.05
CA PHE A 43 -6.05 6.06 -3.15
C PHE A 43 -4.97 5.32 -3.94
N SER A 44 -3.71 5.61 -3.64
CA SER A 44 -2.58 5.03 -4.37
C SER A 44 -1.63 4.34 -3.41
N PHE A 45 -0.88 3.38 -3.92
CA PHE A 45 0.15 2.70 -3.16
C PHE A 45 1.52 3.24 -3.53
N TYR A 46 2.29 3.65 -2.51
CA TYR A 46 3.61 4.23 -2.73
C TYR A 46 4.69 3.16 -2.78
N ARG A 47 4.82 2.33 -1.72
CA ARG A 47 5.85 1.28 -1.64
C ARG A 47 5.62 0.30 -0.49
N THR A 48 6.17 -0.91 -0.64
CA THR A 48 6.48 -1.78 0.49
C THR A 48 8.00 -1.80 0.68
N MET A 49 8.47 -1.57 1.90
CA MET A 49 9.89 -1.72 2.23
C MET A 49 10.08 -2.43 3.57
N PRO A 50 11.17 -3.18 3.77
CA PRO A 50 11.53 -3.65 5.09
C PRO A 50 11.82 -2.47 6.01
N ASP A 51 11.30 -2.52 7.23
CA ASP A 51 11.55 -1.50 8.23
C ASP A 51 13.04 -1.47 8.61
N GLN A 52 13.62 -0.27 8.63
CA GLN A 52 15.05 -0.09 8.94
C GLN A 52 15.35 -0.19 10.44
N THR A 53 14.35 0.04 11.29
CA THR A 53 14.48 0.06 12.76
C THR A 53 14.06 -1.26 13.41
N SER A 54 13.19 -2.02 12.73
CA SER A 54 12.49 -3.20 13.23
C SER A 54 12.68 -4.38 12.27
N PRO A 55 13.76 -5.17 12.43
CA PRO A 55 14.02 -6.31 11.57
C PRO A 55 12.85 -7.30 11.57
N GLY A 56 12.48 -7.79 10.38
CA GLY A 56 11.33 -8.69 10.21
C GLY A 56 9.98 -7.98 10.05
N THR A 57 9.98 -6.66 9.83
CA THR A 57 8.76 -5.86 9.59
C THR A 57 8.74 -5.32 8.17
N LEU A 58 7.59 -5.42 7.51
CA LEU A 58 7.29 -4.79 6.23
C LEU A 58 6.41 -3.57 6.47
N VAL A 59 6.84 -2.44 5.95
CA VAL A 59 6.10 -1.18 5.99
C VAL A 59 5.42 -0.99 4.64
N TYR A 60 4.11 -0.77 4.67
CA TYR A 60 3.27 -0.54 3.50
C TYR A 60 2.78 0.90 3.55
N THR A 61 3.28 1.73 2.63
CA THR A 61 2.91 3.14 2.56
C THR A 61 1.86 3.34 1.48
N PHE A 62 0.69 3.85 1.88
CA PHE A 62 -0.38 4.26 0.99
C PHE A 62 -0.55 5.78 1.04
N VAL A 63 -0.99 6.34 -0.08
CA VAL A 63 -1.21 7.78 -0.23
C VAL A 63 -2.68 8.03 -0.57
N TYR A 64 -3.31 8.97 0.12
CA TYR A 64 -4.71 9.35 -0.11
C TYR A 64 -4.83 10.85 -0.42
N GLY A 65 -5.74 11.23 -1.32
CA GLY A 65 -5.98 12.65 -1.60
C GLY A 65 -6.88 13.32 -0.56
N SER A 66 -6.97 14.66 -0.62
CA SER A 66 -7.67 15.52 0.32
C SER A 66 -9.17 15.24 0.50
N LYS A 67 -9.80 14.44 -0.37
CA LYS A 67 -11.17 13.94 -0.17
C LYS A 67 -11.31 12.99 1.02
N TYR A 68 -10.22 12.36 1.44
CA TYR A 68 -10.20 11.45 2.58
C TYR A 68 -9.38 12.02 3.73
N SER A 69 -9.78 11.70 4.96
CA SER A 69 -8.97 11.88 6.17
C SER A 69 -8.26 10.58 6.55
N GLU A 70 -7.13 10.64 7.26
CA GLU A 70 -6.39 9.46 7.77
C GLU A 70 -7.30 8.44 8.48
N LYS A 71 -8.30 8.93 9.23
CA LYS A 71 -9.24 8.12 10.01
C LYS A 71 -10.50 7.73 9.23
N SER A 72 -10.50 7.90 7.91
CA SER A 72 -11.68 7.57 7.09
C SER A 72 -11.91 6.06 7.13
N PRO A 73 -13.13 5.61 7.46
CA PRO A 73 -13.44 4.18 7.49
C PRO A 73 -13.27 3.52 6.12
N GLU A 74 -13.48 4.25 5.04
CA GLU A 74 -13.28 3.78 3.65
C GLU A 74 -11.81 3.42 3.38
N LEU A 75 -10.86 4.29 3.76
CA LEU A 75 -9.43 4.00 3.61
C LEU A 75 -9.02 2.76 4.39
N GLN A 76 -9.51 2.63 5.63
CA GLN A 76 -9.22 1.45 6.45
C GLN A 76 -9.80 0.17 5.84
N GLN A 77 -11.00 0.24 5.28
CA GLN A 77 -11.61 -0.89 4.58
C GLN A 77 -10.80 -1.30 3.34
N TRP A 78 -10.35 -0.34 2.53
CA TRP A 78 -9.54 -0.65 1.34
C TRP A 78 -8.20 -1.25 1.71
N VAL A 79 -7.48 -0.65 2.66
CA VAL A 79 -6.23 -1.23 3.18
C VAL A 79 -6.47 -2.65 3.66
N GLN A 80 -7.52 -2.89 4.44
CA GLN A 80 -7.81 -4.21 4.97
C GLN A 80 -8.10 -5.22 3.85
N GLN A 81 -8.90 -4.84 2.84
CA GLN A 81 -9.18 -5.70 1.68
C GLN A 81 -7.91 -6.04 0.91
N ILE A 82 -7.05 -5.06 0.64
CA ILE A 82 -5.78 -5.23 -0.07
C ILE A 82 -4.85 -6.15 0.72
N MET A 83 -4.73 -5.94 2.03
CA MET A 83 -3.89 -6.76 2.91
C MET A 83 -4.41 -8.20 3.03
N THR A 84 -5.72 -8.40 3.06
CA THR A 84 -6.32 -9.73 3.03
C THR A 84 -6.03 -10.42 1.69
N ALA A 85 -6.25 -9.75 0.57
CA ALA A 85 -5.96 -10.30 -0.76
C ALA A 85 -4.47 -10.62 -0.95
N LEU A 86 -3.59 -9.74 -0.46
CA LEU A 86 -2.15 -9.96 -0.49
C LEU A 86 -1.76 -11.21 0.30
N LYS A 87 -2.27 -11.39 1.51
CA LYS A 87 -1.95 -12.56 2.35
C LYS A 87 -2.50 -13.87 1.77
N ASP A 88 -3.65 -13.81 1.10
CA ASP A 88 -4.24 -14.96 0.43
C ASP A 88 -3.42 -15.40 -0.79
N ALA A 89 -2.97 -14.43 -1.61
CA ALA A 89 -2.14 -14.69 -2.78
C ALA A 89 -0.67 -15.00 -2.45
N HIS A 90 -0.13 -14.37 -1.40
CA HIS A 90 1.27 -14.41 -0.99
C HIS A 90 1.39 -14.73 0.51
N PRO A 91 1.18 -15.99 0.91
CA PRO A 91 1.23 -16.38 2.32
C PRO A 91 2.61 -16.14 2.97
N GLU A 92 3.70 -16.06 2.18
CA GLU A 92 5.03 -15.68 2.65
C GLU A 92 5.08 -14.30 3.32
N VAL A 93 4.15 -13.39 2.99
CA VAL A 93 4.03 -12.08 3.61
C VAL A 93 3.71 -12.21 5.11
N SER A 94 2.94 -13.23 5.49
CA SER A 94 2.54 -13.47 6.89
C SER A 94 3.70 -13.91 7.78
N GLN A 95 4.86 -14.25 7.20
CA GLN A 95 6.09 -14.54 7.93
C GLN A 95 6.70 -13.28 8.57
N PHE A 96 6.28 -12.09 8.12
CA PHE A 96 6.78 -10.80 8.55
C PHE A 96 5.69 -9.99 9.26
N LYS A 97 6.09 -9.14 10.22
CA LYS A 97 5.19 -8.14 10.78
C LYS A 97 4.82 -7.14 9.69
N SER A 98 3.62 -6.56 9.77
CA SER A 98 3.15 -5.57 8.81
C SER A 98 2.80 -4.28 9.53
N THR A 99 3.35 -3.18 9.05
CA THR A 99 3.02 -1.81 9.48
C THR A 99 2.38 -1.09 8.31
N ILE A 100 1.22 -0.48 8.52
CA ILE A 100 0.56 0.33 7.50
C ILE A 100 0.79 1.81 7.82
N GLU A 101 1.29 2.55 6.84
CA GLU A 101 1.38 4.00 6.87
C GLU A 101 0.39 4.59 5.84
N LEU A 102 -0.35 5.59 6.28
CA LEU A 102 -1.30 6.34 5.46
C LEU A 102 -0.82 7.78 5.42
N ASP A 103 -0.28 8.21 4.29
CA ASP A 103 0.17 9.57 4.08
C ASP A 103 -0.84 10.37 3.24
N PRO A 104 -1.13 11.63 3.57
CA PRO A 104 -1.83 12.50 2.66
C PRO A 104 -0.94 12.76 1.42
N ALA A 105 -1.56 12.85 0.24
CA ALA A 105 -0.89 13.40 -0.92
C ALA A 105 -0.42 14.82 -0.58
N ALA A 106 0.88 15.09 -0.72
CA ALA A 106 1.44 16.42 -0.45
C ALA A 106 0.82 17.45 -1.38
N ASP A 107 0.51 18.63 -0.83
CA ASP A 107 0.19 19.87 -1.54
C ASP A 107 1.39 20.36 -2.37
#